data_AF-A0A151S224-F1
#
_entry.id   AF-A0A151S224-F1
#
_cell.length_a   1.000
_cell.length_b   1.000
_cell.length_c   1.000
_cell.angle_alpha   90.00
_cell.angle_beta   90.00
_cell.angle_gamma   90.00
#
_symmetry.space_group_name_H-M   'P 1'
#
loop_
_entity.id
_entity.type
_entity.pdbx_description
1 polymer ?
#
loop_
_entity_poly.entity_id
_entity_poly.type
_entity_poly.pdbx_seq_one_letter_code
_entity_poly.pdbx_strand_id
1 'polypeptide(L)'
;EKSNRLYLMFMRMIVIDNIKTTLPKIESTKDFMGFVGERSQPADKSLVGTQMKTLTTMKFDGSRTMHEHVIEMTNITTRLKYFGMAVNKNFLGNVLLFCGINV
;
A
#
# COMPACT_ATOMS: atom_id res chain seq x y z
N GLU A 1 11.73 30.30 -11.24
CA GLU A 1 12.60 29.19 -11.70
C GLU A 1 13.53 28.61 -10.62
N LYS A 2 14.24 29.41 -9.81
CA LYS A 2 15.09 28.92 -8.70
C LYS A 2 14.38 27.99 -7.70
N SER A 3 13.11 28.26 -7.35
CA SER A 3 12.35 27.44 -6.40
C SER A 3 12.11 26.00 -6.89
N ASN A 4 11.96 25.79 -8.20
CA ASN A 4 11.77 24.45 -8.77
C ASN A 4 13.03 23.59 -8.64
N ARG A 5 14.21 24.22 -8.75
CA ARG A 5 15.50 23.54 -8.59
C ARG A 5 15.75 23.11 -7.14
N LEU A 6 15.38 23.96 -6.18
CA LEU A 6 15.51 23.63 -4.75
C LEU A 6 14.57 22.47 -4.37
N TYR A 7 13.31 22.53 -4.81
CA TYR A 7 12.34 21.46 -4.59
C TYR A 7 12.77 20.13 -5.19
N LEU A 8 13.35 20.15 -6.39
CA LEU A 8 13.93 18.95 -7.04
C LEU A 8 15.09 18.35 -6.23
N MET A 9 15.96 19.17 -5.64
CA MET A 9 17.04 18.71 -4.77
C MET A 9 16.51 18.00 -3.52
N PHE A 10 15.50 18.58 -2.85
CA PHE A 10 14.87 17.97 -1.69
C PHE A 10 14.22 16.63 -2.02
N MET A 11 13.43 16.58 -3.10
CA MET A 11 12.78 15.34 -3.56
C MET A 11 13.79 14.23 -3.85
N ARG A 12 14.94 14.56 -4.46
CA ARG A 12 16.03 13.61 -4.72
C ARG A 12 16.67 13.09 -3.44
N MET A 13 16.92 13.96 -2.48
CA MET A 13 17.56 13.58 -1.21
C MET A 13 16.70 12.57 -0.46
N ILE A 14 15.39 12.84 -0.32
CA ILE A 14 14.44 11.93 0.32
C ILE A 14 14.47 10.55 -0.36
N VAL A 15 14.45 10.49 -1.69
CA VAL A 15 14.44 9.20 -2.41
C VAL A 15 15.77 8.45 -2.30
N ILE A 16 16.91 9.14 -2.36
CA ILE A 16 18.24 8.52 -2.18
C ILE A 16 18.36 7.91 -0.78
N ASP A 17 17.96 8.64 0.26
CA ASP A 17 18.01 8.18 1.65
C ASP A 17 17.12 6.95 1.90
N ASN A 18 15.93 6.92 1.30
CA ASN A 18 14.97 5.84 1.55
C ASN A 18 15.23 4.58 0.72
N ILE A 19 15.77 4.69 -0.50
CA ILE A 19 15.86 3.56 -1.44
C ILE A 19 17.32 3.14 -1.72
N LYS A 20 18.33 3.88 -1.21
CA LYS A 20 19.77 3.63 -1.46
C LYS A 20 20.11 3.42 -2.95
N THR A 21 19.40 4.10 -3.85
CA THR A 21 19.63 3.97 -5.31
C THR A 21 20.24 5.22 -5.90
N THR A 22 21.00 5.03 -6.98
CA THR A 22 21.53 6.11 -7.81
C THR A 22 20.43 6.67 -8.70
N LEU A 23 20.01 7.91 -8.46
CA LEU A 23 19.03 8.60 -9.29
C LEU A 23 19.69 9.19 -10.56
N PRO A 24 19.04 9.09 -11.73
CA PRO A 24 19.53 9.73 -12.94
C PRO A 24 19.46 11.26 -12.86
N LYS A 25 20.24 11.91 -13.73
CA LYS A 25 20.38 13.36 -13.81
C LYS A 25 19.16 14.01 -14.48
N ILE A 26 18.05 14.01 -13.77
CA ILE A 26 16.80 14.72 -14.05
C ILE A 26 16.95 16.24 -13.78
N GLU A 27 16.57 17.10 -14.72
CA GLU A 27 16.77 18.55 -14.61
C GLU A 27 15.51 19.33 -14.21
N SER A 28 14.33 18.72 -14.36
CA SER A 28 13.05 19.32 -14.02
C SER A 28 12.26 18.50 -13.00
N THR A 29 11.45 19.19 -12.19
CA THR A 29 10.51 18.55 -11.25
C THR A 29 9.48 17.66 -11.98
N LYS A 30 9.07 18.05 -13.19
CA LYS A 30 8.10 17.30 -14.00
C LYS A 30 8.66 15.94 -14.42
N ASP A 31 9.88 15.94 -14.92
CA ASP A 31 10.57 14.72 -15.34
C ASP A 31 10.87 13.82 -14.13
N PHE A 32 11.07 14.41 -12.95
CA PHE A 32 11.24 13.65 -11.71
C PHE A 32 9.96 12.94 -11.29
N MET A 33 8.82 13.63 -11.34
CA MET A 33 7.53 13.01 -11.07
C MET A 33 7.20 11.91 -12.10
N GLY A 34 7.55 12.11 -13.38
CA GLY A 34 7.44 11.08 -14.41
C GLY A 34 8.31 9.86 -14.10
N PHE A 35 9.59 10.07 -13.79
CA PHE A 35 10.53 9.00 -13.43
C PHE A 35 10.08 8.21 -12.20
N VAL A 36 9.60 8.90 -11.15
CA VAL A 36 9.05 8.25 -9.95
C VAL A 36 7.81 7.44 -10.29
N GLY A 37 6.92 7.96 -11.13
CA GLY A 37 5.73 7.23 -11.61
C GLY A 37 6.10 5.98 -12.43
N GLU A 38 7.03 6.08 -13.38
CA GLU A 38 7.49 4.96 -14.21
C GLU A 38 8.23 3.88 -13.41
N ARG A 39 9.01 4.28 -12.40
CA ARG A 39 9.74 3.37 -11.50
C ARG A 39 8.85 2.83 -10.39
N SER A 40 7.73 3.49 -10.10
CA SER A 40 6.74 2.95 -9.17
C SER A 40 6.18 1.67 -9.79
N GLN A 41 6.44 0.54 -9.14
CA GLN A 41 5.84 -0.71 -9.55
C GLN A 41 4.32 -0.54 -9.49
N PRO A 42 3.58 -0.74 -10.60
CA PRO A 42 2.15 -0.90 -10.49
C PRO A 42 1.88 -2.01 -9.49
N ALA A 43 0.87 -1.80 -8.64
CA ALA A 43 0.43 -2.80 -7.68
C ALA A 43 0.42 -4.18 -8.36
N ASP A 44 1.26 -5.10 -7.88
CA ASP A 44 1.35 -6.43 -8.48
C ASP A 44 -0.03 -7.07 -8.39
N LYS A 45 -0.67 -7.30 -9.55
CA LYS A 45 -2.01 -7.88 -9.61
C LYS A 45 -2.07 -9.22 -8.87
N SER A 46 -0.95 -9.97 -8.86
CA SER A 46 -0.84 -11.22 -8.11
C SER A 46 -0.86 -10.98 -6.59
N LEU A 47 -0.28 -9.87 -6.11
CA LEU A 47 -0.26 -9.49 -4.72
C LEU A 47 -1.65 -9.05 -4.23
N VAL A 48 -2.40 -8.31 -5.05
CA VAL A 48 -3.81 -7.96 -4.76
C VAL A 48 -4.66 -9.23 -4.66
N GLY A 49 -4.52 -10.16 -5.61
CA GLY A 49 -5.24 -11.44 -5.60
C GLY A 49 -4.87 -12.29 -4.38
N THR A 50 -3.59 -12.33 -4.02
CA THR A 50 -3.12 -13.03 -2.82
C THR A 50 -3.72 -12.43 -1.55
N GLN A 51 -3.69 -11.10 -1.40
CA GLN A 51 -4.27 -10.43 -0.24
C GLN A 51 -5.78 -10.65 -0.12
N MET A 52 -6.52 -10.61 -1.24
CA MET A 52 -7.95 -10.92 -1.26
C MET A 52 -8.23 -12.38 -0.88
N LYS A 53 -7.42 -13.31 -1.37
CA LYS A 53 -7.54 -14.73 -1.00
C LYS A 53 -7.27 -14.93 0.49
N THR A 54 -6.21 -14.33 1.04
CA THR A 54 -5.91 -14.38 2.47
C THR A 54 -7.07 -13.80 3.29
N LEU A 55 -7.63 -12.66 2.87
CA LEU A 55 -8.73 -12.01 3.58
C LEU A 55 -10.01 -12.86 3.59
N THR A 56 -10.36 -13.51 2.48
CA THR A 56 -11.57 -14.34 2.36
C THR A 56 -11.43 -15.74 2.94
N THR A 57 -10.19 -16.22 3.13
CA THR A 57 -9.91 -17.54 3.74
C THR A 57 -9.54 -17.46 5.22
N MET A 58 -9.24 -16.26 5.72
CA MET A 58 -9.03 -16.03 7.14
C MET A 58 -10.26 -16.46 7.93
N LYS A 59 -10.01 -17.26 8.97
CA LYS A 59 -10.99 -17.62 10.00
C LYS A 59 -10.34 -17.43 11.35
N PHE A 60 -11.15 -17.09 12.34
CA PHE A 60 -10.71 -17.10 13.71
C PHE A 60 -10.68 -18.54 14.24
N ASP A 61 -9.51 -19.05 14.56
CA ASP A 61 -9.28 -20.42 15.04
C ASP A 61 -9.05 -20.49 16.56
N GLY A 62 -9.08 -19.34 17.26
CA GLY A 62 -8.82 -19.24 18.69
C GLY A 62 -7.35 -19.41 19.10
N SER A 63 -6.41 -19.56 18.16
CA SER A 63 -4.98 -19.70 18.45
C SER A 63 -4.34 -18.41 19.01
N ARG A 64 -5.00 -17.27 18.75
CA ARG A 64 -4.54 -15.92 19.05
C ARG A 64 -5.70 -15.05 19.50
N THR A 65 -5.41 -13.88 20.06
CA THR A 65 -6.47 -13.00 20.56
C THR A 65 -7.30 -12.42 19.41
N MET A 66 -8.57 -12.10 19.70
CA MET A 66 -9.46 -11.41 18.75
C MET A 66 -8.86 -10.08 18.27
N HIS A 67 -8.18 -9.36 19.16
CA HIS A 67 -7.53 -8.10 18.82
C HIS A 67 -6.42 -8.27 17.78
N GLU A 68 -5.57 -9.28 17.93
CA GLU A 68 -4.52 -9.61 16.95
C GLU A 68 -5.13 -10.01 15.60
N HIS A 69 -6.23 -10.77 15.62
CA HIS A 69 -6.94 -11.18 14.42
C HIS A 69 -7.52 -9.98 13.64
N VAL A 70 -8.16 -9.04 14.34
CA VAL A 70 -8.70 -7.80 13.76
C VAL A 70 -7.60 -6.90 13.20
N ILE A 71 -6.47 -6.77 13.90
CA ILE A 71 -5.32 -6.01 13.43
C ILE A 71 -4.82 -6.58 12.10
N GLU A 72 -4.70 -7.90 11.99
CA GLU A 72 -4.21 -8.51 10.75
C GLU A 72 -5.16 -8.28 9.57
N MET A 73 -6.47 -8.43 9.78
CA MET A 73 -7.47 -8.09 8.74
C MET A 73 -7.41 -6.63 8.33
N THR A 74 -7.23 -5.73 9.31
CA THR A 74 -7.14 -4.29 9.07
C THR A 74 -5.89 -3.97 8.25
N ASN A 75 -4.77 -4.63 8.53
CA ASN A 75 -3.54 -4.49 7.75
C ASN A 75 -3.72 -4.95 6.30
N ILE A 76 -4.36 -6.10 6.07
CA ILE A 76 -4.64 -6.60 4.72
C ILE A 76 -5.57 -5.64 3.97
N THR A 77 -6.65 -5.19 4.63
CA THR A 77 -7.58 -4.20 4.07
C THR A 77 -6.88 -2.89 3.70
N THR A 78 -5.96 -2.42 4.54
CA THR A 78 -5.21 -1.18 4.30
C THR A 78 -4.29 -1.33 3.10
N ARG A 79 -3.63 -2.49 2.94
CA ARG A 79 -2.80 -2.79 1.77
C ARG A 79 -3.64 -2.90 0.49
N LEU A 80 -4.83 -3.50 0.54
CA LEU A 80 -5.76 -3.52 -0.60
C LEU A 80 -6.19 -2.10 -1.01
N LYS A 81 -6.49 -1.23 -0.05
CA LYS A 81 -6.79 0.20 -0.31
C LYS A 81 -5.61 0.93 -0.93
N TYR A 82 -4.38 0.65 -0.47
CA TYR A 82 -3.16 1.20 -1.05
C TYR A 82 -2.99 0.82 -2.52
N PHE A 83 -3.44 -0.38 -2.92
CA PHE A 83 -3.47 -0.81 -4.32
C PHE A 83 -4.64 -0.26 -5.14
N GLY A 84 -5.43 0.67 -4.58
CA GLY A 84 -6.56 1.29 -5.28
C GLY A 84 -7.82 0.42 -5.30
N MET A 85 -7.90 -0.66 -4.51
CA MET A 85 -9.16 -1.39 -4.36
C MET A 85 -10.16 -0.61 -3.48
N ALA A 86 -11.38 -0.46 -3.99
CA ALA A 86 -12.51 0.03 -3.22
C ALA A 86 -13.02 -1.09 -2.27
N VAL A 87 -12.51 -1.11 -1.05
CA VAL A 87 -13.02 -1.99 0.00
C VAL A 87 -14.26 -1.34 0.63
N ASN A 88 -15.47 -1.76 0.22
CA ASN A 88 -16.70 -1.18 0.75
C ASN A 88 -17.03 -1.70 2.17
N LYS A 89 -17.91 -0.99 2.89
CA LYS A 89 -18.33 -1.37 4.25
C LYS A 89 -19.03 -2.74 4.27
N ASN A 90 -19.82 -3.07 3.25
CA ASN A 90 -20.54 -4.35 3.17
C ASN A 90 -19.59 -5.54 3.04
N PHE A 91 -18.51 -5.39 2.28
CA PHE A 91 -17.46 -6.39 2.11
C PHE A 91 -16.71 -6.59 3.42
N LEU A 92 -16.39 -5.50 4.13
CA LEU A 92 -15.81 -5.60 5.47
C LEU A 92 -16.76 -6.27 6.47
N GLY A 93 -18.04 -5.93 6.47
CA GLY A 93 -19.05 -6.57 7.30
C GLY A 93 -19.16 -8.07 7.02
N ASN A 94 -19.18 -8.47 5.75
CA ASN A 94 -19.20 -9.87 5.36
C ASN A 94 -17.92 -10.62 5.76
N VAL A 95 -16.75 -9.99 5.64
CA VAL A 95 -15.47 -10.58 6.08
C VAL A 95 -15.43 -10.75 7.59
N LEU A 96 -15.88 -9.75 8.36
CA LEU A 96 -15.94 -9.81 9.83
C LEU A 96 -16.89 -10.92 10.31
N LEU A 97 -18.10 -10.98 9.72
CA LEU A 97 -19.06 -12.07 9.97
C LEU A 97 -18.50 -13.44 9.61
N PHE A 98 -17.83 -13.57 8.45
CA PHE A 98 -17.24 -14.84 8.00
C PHE A 98 -16.12 -15.33 8.93
N CYS A 99 -15.41 -14.39 9.56
CA CYS A 99 -14.36 -14.71 10.52
C CYS A 99 -14.88 -15.03 11.93
N GLY A 100 -16.20 -15.04 12.14
CA GLY A 100 -16.81 -15.31 13.45
C GLY A 100 -16.76 -14.12 14.40
N ILE A 101 -16.46 -12.91 13.89
CA ILE A 101 -16.52 -11.68 14.66
C ILE A 101 -17.94 -11.11 14.49
N ASN A 102 -18.79 -11.26 15.50
CA ASN A 102 -20.07 -10.55 15.54
C ASN A 102 -19.79 -9.06 15.76
N VAL A 103 -20.24 -8.23 14.80
CA VAL A 103 -20.21 -6.75 14.87
C VAL A 103 -21.60 -6.26 15.26
#